data_AF-A0AA91C499-F1
#
_entry.id   AF-A0AA91C499-F1
#
_cell.length_a   1.000
_cell.length_b   1.000
_cell.length_c   1.000
_cell.angle_alpha   90.00
_cell.angle_beta   90.00
_cell.angle_gamma   90.00
#
_symmetry.space_group_name_H-M   'P 1'
#
loop_
_entity.id
_entity.type
_entity.pdbx_description
1 polymer ?
#
loop_
_entity_poly.entity_id
_entity_poly.type
_entity_poly.pdbx_seq_one_letter_code
_entity_poly.pdbx_strand_id
1 'polypeptide(L)'
;MQNSKITMKELLYKMACYQELYPNVHLFEKTDLNQMNSNFLSSTIEAFRLKKDCTKLEYCKDKLYHVISKYYVVDQKEYVMEIICCLDEQLELSRQENSNLILKYLGKHDDFYLDVLTGAYNRRFYEEKIKHQTTPAGIVMLDVDDFKIYNDTFGHDFGDRVLKMIVEHIKNSLRNQDKLIRYGGDEFIIYLPNIEKEDLYLIMQNILKNIHHATIKGYESVQFSMSAGITMYQTGTIEEAVSLADHLLYHAKRKKNCIFTELDHQYYSDRNDTKQTILIVDDSELNRAILYEVLKDDFYLLEATNGQECIDYIKQYGSGISLILLDIIMPEIDGFDVLQWMEQEKWLDDIPVILISSEDSANIINKGFVMGASDYIKRPFDYRIVYRRVYNIIKLYAKQKRLMDLLKKQVEKN
;
A
#
# COMPACT_ATOMS: atom_id res chain seq x y z
N MET A 1 30.29 3.62 -4.55
CA MET A 1 29.49 4.61 -5.29
C MET A 1 29.06 3.98 -6.60
N GLN A 2 27.85 3.44 -6.65
CA GLN A 2 27.25 2.86 -7.86
C GLN A 2 26.91 4.01 -8.81
N ASN A 3 27.70 4.21 -9.86
CA ASN A 3 27.30 5.02 -11.00
C ASN A 3 26.15 4.29 -11.70
N SER A 4 24.92 4.58 -11.31
CA SER A 4 23.73 4.24 -12.09
C SER A 4 23.91 4.81 -13.50
N LYS A 5 24.05 3.94 -14.50
CA LYS A 5 24.24 4.31 -15.91
C LYS A 5 22.93 4.90 -16.43
N ILE A 6 22.76 6.20 -16.27
CA ILE A 6 21.66 6.94 -16.89
C ILE A 6 21.93 7.08 -18.39
N THR A 7 20.94 6.79 -19.21
CA THR A 7 20.99 6.92 -20.67
C THR A 7 20.70 8.35 -21.10
N MET A 8 21.13 8.77 -22.30
CA MET A 8 20.86 10.13 -22.79
C MET A 8 19.35 10.41 -22.91
N LYS A 9 18.56 9.38 -23.25
CA LYS A 9 17.10 9.48 -23.30
C LYS A 9 16.49 9.80 -21.93
N GLU A 10 16.99 9.18 -20.86
CA GLU A 10 16.55 9.44 -19.49
C GLU A 10 17.01 10.81 -18.99
N LEU A 11 18.21 11.25 -19.38
CA LEU A 11 18.71 12.59 -19.02
C LEU A 11 17.87 13.69 -19.68
N LEU A 12 17.56 13.55 -20.97
CA LEU A 12 16.69 14.48 -21.70
C LEU A 12 15.25 14.47 -21.16
N TYR A 13 14.73 13.30 -20.78
CA TYR A 13 13.44 13.22 -20.11
C TYR A 13 13.44 13.99 -18.78
N LYS A 14 14.48 13.79 -17.95
CA LYS A 14 14.64 14.56 -16.70
C LYS A 14 14.72 16.07 -16.96
N MET A 15 15.46 16.49 -17.99
CA MET A 15 15.55 17.89 -18.39
C MET A 15 14.18 18.45 -18.77
N ALA A 16 13.39 17.72 -19.57
CA ALA A 16 12.05 18.12 -19.97
C ALA A 16 11.12 18.30 -18.76
N CYS A 17 11.17 17.39 -17.78
CA CYS A 17 10.40 17.54 -16.53
C CYS A 17 10.78 18.81 -15.74
N TYR A 18 12.07 19.19 -15.74
CA TYR A 18 12.47 20.45 -15.10
C TYR A 18 12.06 21.67 -15.91
N GLN A 19 12.04 21.60 -17.24
CA GLN A 19 11.62 22.70 -18.11
C GLN A 19 10.13 23.03 -17.99
N GLU A 20 9.28 22.07 -17.62
CA GLU A 20 7.88 22.34 -17.28
C GLU A 20 7.72 23.18 -16.01
N LEU A 21 8.68 23.09 -15.09
CA LEU A 21 8.63 23.72 -13.77
C LEU A 21 9.46 25.00 -13.68
N TYR A 22 10.54 25.08 -14.46
CA TYR A 22 11.52 26.14 -14.41
C TYR A 22 11.76 26.70 -15.81
N PRO A 23 11.65 28.02 -16.01
CA PRO A 23 11.78 28.63 -17.32
C PRO A 23 13.21 28.56 -17.88
N ASN A 24 14.22 28.41 -17.02
CA ASN A 24 15.62 28.42 -17.39
C ASN A 24 16.31 27.13 -16.93
N VAL A 25 16.37 26.16 -17.84
CA VAL A 25 17.10 24.89 -17.64
C VAL A 25 18.02 24.68 -18.83
N HIS A 26 19.30 24.48 -18.55
CA HIS A 26 20.35 24.29 -19.53
C HIS A 26 21.11 23.00 -19.26
N LEU A 27 21.62 22.39 -20.33
CA LEU A 27 22.45 21.19 -20.25
C LEU A 27 23.77 21.45 -20.95
N PHE A 28 24.88 21.27 -20.24
CA PHE A 28 26.22 21.51 -20.73
C PHE A 28 27.00 20.21 -20.83
N GLU A 29 27.67 19.99 -21.95
CA GLU A 29 28.67 18.92 -22.08
C GLU A 29 30.03 19.42 -21.59
N LYS A 30 30.89 18.50 -21.13
CA LYS A 30 32.29 18.77 -20.75
C LYS A 30 33.06 19.69 -21.72
N THR A 31 32.85 19.55 -23.03
CA THR A 31 33.54 20.35 -24.04
C THR A 31 33.15 21.83 -23.97
N ASP A 32 31.87 22.11 -23.66
CA ASP A 32 31.36 23.47 -23.52
C ASP A 32 31.89 24.11 -22.23
N LEU A 33 31.95 23.32 -21.14
CA LEU A 33 32.43 23.77 -19.82
C LEU A 33 33.93 24.07 -19.79
N ASN A 34 34.74 23.42 -20.63
CA ASN A 34 36.19 23.64 -20.69
C ASN A 34 36.60 24.86 -21.52
N GLN A 35 35.72 25.39 -22.39
CA GLN A 35 36.03 26.50 -23.30
C GLN A 35 35.63 27.88 -22.77
N MET A 36 35.02 27.98 -21.59
CA MET A 36 34.30 29.18 -21.15
C MET A 36 34.93 29.85 -19.92
N ASN A 37 35.17 31.17 -20.01
CA ASN A 37 36.03 31.91 -19.08
C ASN A 37 35.38 33.12 -18.35
N SER A 38 34.08 33.39 -18.46
CA SER A 38 33.54 34.59 -17.75
C SER A 38 32.02 34.74 -17.56
N ASN A 39 31.14 33.94 -18.18
CA ASN A 39 29.69 34.25 -18.20
C ASN A 39 28.77 33.21 -17.54
N PHE A 40 29.30 32.16 -16.90
CA PHE A 40 28.48 31.16 -16.20
C PHE A 40 28.54 31.33 -14.69
N LEU A 41 27.43 30.97 -14.05
CA LEU A 41 27.24 30.98 -12.61
C LEU A 41 28.22 29.98 -11.98
N SER A 42 28.83 30.38 -10.86
CA SER A 42 29.93 29.69 -10.16
C SER A 42 29.60 28.23 -9.82
N SER A 43 28.32 27.93 -9.59
CA SER A 43 27.81 26.61 -9.19
C SER A 43 27.93 25.53 -10.27
N THR A 44 27.74 25.87 -11.55
CA THR A 44 27.81 24.90 -12.67
C THR A 44 29.22 24.38 -12.89
N ILE A 45 30.21 25.28 -12.81
CA ILE A 45 31.63 24.93 -12.87
C ILE A 45 32.05 24.15 -11.62
N GLU A 46 31.52 24.50 -10.46
CA GLU A 46 31.80 23.82 -9.19
C GLU A 46 31.26 22.39 -9.17
N ALA A 47 30.02 22.17 -9.65
CA ALA A 47 29.43 20.84 -9.81
C ALA A 47 30.27 19.96 -10.73
N PHE A 48 30.74 20.52 -11.85
CA PHE A 48 31.62 19.82 -12.78
C PHE A 48 32.96 19.44 -12.15
N ARG A 49 33.65 20.39 -11.50
CA ARG A 49 34.96 20.15 -10.88
C ARG A 49 34.90 19.15 -9.73
N LEU A 50 33.85 19.23 -8.92
CA LEU A 50 33.66 18.38 -7.74
C LEU A 50 32.94 17.06 -8.07
N LYS A 51 32.45 16.88 -9.30
CA LYS A 51 31.71 15.72 -9.79
C LYS A 51 30.53 15.35 -8.86
N LYS A 52 29.81 16.36 -8.40
CA LYS A 52 28.67 16.24 -7.49
C LYS A 52 27.65 17.31 -7.79
N ASP A 53 26.44 17.12 -7.29
CA ASP A 53 25.42 18.15 -7.33
C ASP A 53 25.83 19.33 -6.45
N CYS A 54 25.68 20.54 -6.96
CA CYS A 54 25.95 21.78 -6.25
C CYS A 54 24.75 22.71 -6.34
N THR A 55 24.52 23.45 -5.27
CA THR A 55 23.44 24.43 -5.19
C THR A 55 23.99 25.71 -4.60
N LYS A 56 23.70 26.85 -5.24
CA LYS A 56 24.23 28.15 -4.80
C LYS A 56 23.23 29.26 -5.06
N LEU A 57 23.34 30.30 -4.24
CA LEU A 57 22.70 31.59 -4.47
C LEU A 57 23.69 32.50 -5.16
N GLU A 58 23.28 33.08 -6.27
CA GLU A 58 24.12 33.95 -7.07
C GLU A 58 23.36 35.21 -7.43
N TYR A 59 23.97 36.34 -7.13
CA TYR A 59 23.45 37.64 -7.55
C TYR A 59 23.89 37.90 -8.98
N CYS A 60 22.94 38.13 -9.87
CA CYS A 60 23.22 38.66 -11.19
C CYS A 60 22.56 40.04 -11.28
N LYS A 61 23.41 41.07 -11.34
CA LYS A 61 23.01 42.48 -11.13
C LYS A 61 22.35 42.63 -9.74
N ASP A 62 21.05 42.97 -9.71
CA ASP A 62 20.29 43.22 -8.48
C ASP A 62 19.22 42.15 -8.20
N LYS A 63 19.24 41.03 -8.95
CA LYS A 63 18.33 39.90 -8.72
C LYS A 63 19.08 38.71 -8.16
N LEU A 64 18.52 38.10 -7.13
CA LEU A 64 19.04 36.88 -6.53
C LEU A 64 18.51 35.68 -7.31
N TYR A 65 19.44 34.86 -7.79
CA TYR A 65 19.11 33.62 -8.46
C TYR A 65 19.52 32.44 -7.59
N HIS A 66 18.64 31.44 -7.53
CA HIS A 66 18.97 30.13 -7.01
C HIS A 66 19.36 29.25 -8.19
N VAL A 67 20.61 28.80 -8.19
CA VAL A 67 21.18 27.97 -9.24
C VAL A 67 21.43 26.57 -8.69
N ILE A 68 20.81 25.59 -9.33
CA ILE A 68 20.97 24.16 -9.03
C ILE A 68 21.73 23.54 -10.19
N SER A 69 22.86 22.91 -9.89
CA SER A 69 23.74 22.27 -10.85
C SER A 69 23.81 20.77 -10.55
N LYS A 70 23.30 19.94 -11.45
CA LYS A 70 23.31 18.48 -11.30
C LYS A 70 24.31 17.82 -12.23
N TYR A 71 25.17 16.99 -11.68
CA TYR A 71 26.24 16.33 -12.42
C TYR A 71 25.80 14.94 -12.89
N TYR A 72 26.00 14.65 -14.18
CA TYR A 72 25.63 13.39 -14.79
C TYR A 72 26.79 12.78 -15.59
N VAL A 73 26.85 11.45 -15.60
CA VAL A 73 27.71 10.68 -16.50
C VAL A 73 26.83 9.81 -17.37
N VAL A 74 26.78 10.10 -18.66
CA VAL A 74 25.98 9.38 -19.67
C VAL A 74 26.92 8.87 -20.73
N ASP A 75 26.91 7.56 -20.98
CA ASP A 75 27.72 6.93 -22.05
C ASP A 75 29.20 7.37 -22.03
N GLN A 76 29.80 7.41 -20.82
CA GLN A 76 31.18 7.85 -20.56
C GLN A 76 31.48 9.34 -20.83
N LYS A 77 30.46 10.14 -21.14
CA LYS A 77 30.52 11.59 -21.25
C LYS A 77 29.94 12.27 -20.01
N GLU A 78 30.55 13.38 -19.63
CA GLU A 78 30.20 14.14 -18.42
C GLU A 78 29.33 15.33 -18.82
N TYR A 79 28.20 15.51 -18.12
CA TYR A 79 27.24 16.59 -18.35
C TYR A 79 26.91 17.29 -17.04
N VAL A 80 26.57 18.57 -17.12
CA VAL A 80 25.97 19.32 -16.02
C VAL A 80 24.66 19.93 -16.46
N MET A 81 23.59 19.62 -15.74
CA MET A 81 22.30 20.27 -15.91
C MET A 81 22.20 21.44 -14.94
N GLU A 82 22.07 22.65 -15.47
CA GLU A 82 21.88 23.88 -14.72
C GLU A 82 20.41 24.27 -14.72
N ILE A 83 19.86 24.56 -13.55
CA ILE A 83 18.49 25.01 -13.35
C ILE A 83 18.56 26.35 -12.63
N ILE A 84 18.10 27.41 -13.28
CA ILE A 84 18.16 28.79 -12.76
C ILE A 84 16.76 29.25 -12.36
N CYS A 85 16.60 29.55 -11.08
CA CYS A 85 15.37 30.08 -10.51
C CYS A 85 15.57 31.56 -10.13
N CYS A 86 14.82 32.47 -10.75
CA CYS A 86 14.77 33.86 -10.29
C CYS A 86 13.95 33.93 -9.00
N LEU A 87 14.50 34.51 -7.94
CA LEU A 87 13.76 34.79 -6.70
C LEU A 87 13.16 36.20 -6.85
N ASP A 88 11.83 36.32 -6.76
CA ASP A 88 11.07 37.55 -7.04
C ASP A 88 11.43 38.73 -6.10
N GLU A 89 11.16 39.95 -6.60
CA GLU A 89 11.49 41.26 -6.01
C GLU A 89 10.88 41.54 -4.61
N GLN A 90 10.02 40.66 -4.07
CA GLN A 90 9.49 40.81 -2.71
C GLN A 90 10.46 40.35 -1.61
N LEU A 91 11.64 39.83 -1.98
CA LEU A 91 12.73 39.51 -1.05
C LEU A 91 13.72 40.68 -0.96
N GLU A 92 13.24 41.89 -0.63
CA GLU A 92 14.11 42.92 -0.04
C GLU A 92 14.47 42.51 1.40
N LEU A 93 15.29 41.48 1.53
CA LEU A 93 15.95 41.16 2.79
C LEU A 93 17.26 41.93 2.83
N SER A 94 17.28 42.96 3.69
CA SER A 94 18.43 43.79 4.01
C SER A 94 19.72 42.98 4.07
N ARG A 95 20.77 43.53 3.44
CA ARG A 95 22.11 42.99 3.16
C ARG A 95 22.91 42.33 4.30
N GLN A 96 22.35 42.01 5.47
CA GLN A 96 23.17 41.59 6.60
C GLN A 96 22.74 40.36 7.40
N GLU A 97 21.51 39.84 7.32
CA GLU A 97 21.17 38.72 8.19
C GLU A 97 20.27 37.71 7.48
N ASN A 98 20.69 36.45 7.57
CA ASN A 98 19.95 35.22 7.25
C ASN A 98 20.29 34.49 5.95
N SER A 99 21.54 34.04 5.85
CA SER A 99 21.88 32.80 5.12
C SER A 99 20.97 31.62 5.54
N ASN A 100 20.52 31.57 6.80
CA ASN A 100 19.62 30.52 7.32
C ASN A 100 18.16 30.61 6.81
N LEU A 101 17.59 31.80 6.62
CA LEU A 101 16.24 31.91 6.05
C LEU A 101 16.26 31.63 4.55
N ILE A 102 17.32 32.02 3.84
CA ILE A 102 17.45 31.69 2.44
C ILE A 102 17.75 30.19 2.27
N LEU A 103 18.53 29.54 3.16
CA LEU A 103 18.65 28.07 3.22
C LEU A 103 17.32 27.35 3.46
N LYS A 104 16.43 27.95 4.26
CA LYS A 104 15.06 27.47 4.47
C LYS A 104 14.19 27.60 3.21
N TYR A 105 14.43 28.63 2.38
CA TYR A 105 13.81 28.81 1.06
C TYR A 105 14.49 27.99 -0.06
N LEU A 106 15.78 27.68 0.06
CA LEU A 106 16.57 26.81 -0.81
C LEU A 106 16.24 25.31 -0.60
N GLY A 107 15.54 24.98 0.49
CA GLY A 107 14.95 23.67 0.76
C GLY A 107 13.86 23.21 -0.23
N LYS A 108 13.61 23.95 -1.31
CA LYS A 108 12.74 23.57 -2.45
C LYS A 108 13.24 22.36 -3.26
N HIS A 109 14.20 21.59 -2.75
CA HIS A 109 14.42 20.21 -3.22
C HIS A 109 13.42 19.22 -2.59
N ASP A 110 12.80 19.58 -1.47
CA ASP A 110 11.79 18.74 -0.82
C ASP A 110 10.43 18.81 -1.51
N ASP A 111 10.08 19.89 -2.24
CA ASP A 111 8.81 20.01 -2.98
C ASP A 111 8.56 18.81 -3.92
N PHE A 112 9.63 18.25 -4.48
CA PHE A 112 9.59 17.06 -5.33
C PHE A 112 9.14 15.78 -4.59
N TYR A 113 9.38 15.73 -3.29
CA TYR A 113 9.05 14.65 -2.39
C TYR A 113 7.81 14.95 -1.54
N LEU A 114 7.19 16.12 -1.71
CA LEU A 114 5.97 16.49 -1.01
C LEU A 114 4.74 16.30 -1.91
N ASP A 115 3.61 15.97 -1.28
CA ASP A 115 2.30 15.94 -1.88
C ASP A 115 1.73 17.36 -1.95
N VAL A 116 1.30 17.80 -3.13
CA VAL A 116 0.85 19.17 -3.38
C VAL A 116 -0.38 19.53 -2.54
N LEU A 117 -1.27 18.57 -2.29
CA LEU A 117 -2.52 18.83 -1.58
C LEU A 117 -2.31 18.97 -0.06
N THR A 118 -1.55 18.06 0.53
CA THR A 118 -1.47 17.89 1.99
C THR A 118 -0.13 18.33 2.59
N GLY A 119 0.89 18.50 1.76
CA GLY A 119 2.27 18.74 2.19
C GLY A 119 2.88 17.59 2.98
N ALA A 120 2.27 16.40 3.02
CA ALA A 120 2.93 15.17 3.48
C ALA A 120 3.98 14.73 2.46
N TYR A 121 4.86 13.79 2.81
CA TYR A 121 5.74 13.20 1.79
C TYR A 121 4.92 12.40 0.78
N ASN A 122 5.29 12.39 -0.49
CA ASN A 122 4.59 11.65 -1.54
C ASN A 122 5.11 10.21 -1.66
N ARG A 123 4.39 9.37 -2.40
CA ARG A 123 4.79 7.96 -2.65
C ARG A 123 6.22 7.83 -3.20
N ARG A 124 6.68 8.79 -4.00
CA ARG A 124 8.04 8.77 -4.55
C ARG A 124 9.10 8.85 -3.46
N PHE A 125 8.89 9.67 -2.44
CA PHE A 125 9.77 9.72 -1.27
C PHE A 125 9.89 8.35 -0.60
N TYR A 126 8.77 7.64 -0.46
CA TYR A 126 8.79 6.29 0.09
C TYR A 126 9.65 5.34 -0.77
N GLU A 127 9.35 5.24 -2.07
CA GLU A 127 10.03 4.30 -2.98
C GLU A 127 11.55 4.57 -3.05
N GLU A 128 11.96 5.85 -3.09
CA GLU A 128 13.38 6.21 -3.27
C GLU A 128 14.17 6.31 -1.95
N LYS A 129 13.53 6.65 -0.82
CA LYS A 129 14.24 6.96 0.44
C LYS A 129 13.94 6.01 1.58
N ILE A 130 12.75 5.44 1.67
CA ILE A 130 12.29 4.70 2.86
C ILE A 130 12.23 3.19 2.61
N LYS A 131 11.72 2.77 1.45
CA LYS A 131 11.41 1.37 1.10
C LYS A 131 12.52 0.36 1.43
N HIS A 132 13.77 0.71 1.10
CA HIS A 132 14.93 -0.17 1.26
C HIS A 132 15.73 0.10 2.54
N GLN A 133 15.22 0.93 3.44
CA GLN A 133 15.85 1.09 4.76
C GLN A 133 15.71 -0.20 5.57
N THR A 134 16.65 -0.39 6.49
CA THR A 134 16.73 -1.57 7.37
C THR A 134 16.84 -1.16 8.84
N THR A 135 16.71 0.14 9.14
CA THR A 135 16.75 0.65 10.50
C THR A 135 15.48 0.27 11.26
N PRO A 136 15.59 -0.13 12.54
CA PRO A 136 14.43 -0.42 13.36
C PRO A 136 13.47 0.76 13.45
N ALA A 137 12.20 0.51 13.17
CA ALA A 137 11.17 1.54 13.11
C ALA A 137 9.78 0.96 13.37
N GLY A 138 8.91 1.79 13.93
CA GLY A 138 7.48 1.56 13.90
C GLY A 138 6.93 1.94 12.53
N ILE A 139 6.17 1.05 11.92
CA ILE A 139 5.48 1.29 10.65
C ILE A 139 3.98 1.24 10.88
N VAL A 140 3.30 2.24 10.34
CA VAL A 140 1.85 2.35 10.38
C VAL A 140 1.32 2.51 8.98
N MET A 141 0.38 1.67 8.58
CA MET A 141 -0.46 1.87 7.40
C MET A 141 -1.82 2.40 7.85
N LEU A 142 -2.27 3.50 7.25
CA LEU A 142 -3.47 4.25 7.59
C LEU A 142 -4.37 4.41 6.38
N ASP A 143 -5.67 4.41 6.62
CA ASP A 143 -6.65 4.71 5.59
C ASP A 143 -7.91 5.36 6.16
N VAL A 144 -8.50 6.28 5.39
CA VAL A 144 -9.72 6.99 5.76
C VAL A 144 -10.95 6.14 5.50
N ASP A 145 -11.69 5.80 6.55
CA ASP A 145 -12.87 4.95 6.42
C ASP A 145 -13.95 5.67 5.58
N ASP A 146 -14.51 4.95 4.60
CA ASP A 146 -15.59 5.41 3.72
C ASP A 146 -15.29 6.69 2.93
N PHE A 147 -14.01 7.01 2.66
CA PHE A 147 -13.63 8.26 2.01
C PHE A 147 -14.35 8.54 0.67
N LYS A 148 -14.59 7.49 -0.11
CA LYS A 148 -15.36 7.60 -1.36
C LYS A 148 -16.78 8.13 -1.12
N ILE A 149 -17.45 7.72 -0.04
CA ILE A 149 -18.79 8.21 0.31
C ILE A 149 -18.77 9.71 0.58
N TYR A 150 -17.72 10.22 1.24
CA TYR A 150 -17.57 11.66 1.47
C TYR A 150 -17.45 12.43 0.15
N ASN A 151 -16.63 11.94 -0.78
CA ASN A 151 -16.49 12.55 -2.11
C ASN A 151 -17.80 12.51 -2.90
N ASP A 152 -18.47 11.37 -2.92
CA ASP A 152 -19.71 11.18 -3.69
C ASP A 152 -20.86 12.01 -3.10
N THR A 153 -20.86 12.27 -1.79
CA THR A 153 -21.94 13.01 -1.10
C THR A 153 -21.71 14.52 -1.08
N PHE A 154 -20.47 14.98 -0.85
CA PHE A 154 -20.15 16.38 -0.58
C PHE A 154 -19.22 17.01 -1.61
N GLY A 155 -18.74 16.23 -2.59
CA GLY A 155 -17.83 16.66 -3.65
C GLY A 155 -16.35 16.54 -3.27
N HIS A 156 -15.49 16.55 -4.29
CA HIS A 156 -14.04 16.39 -4.12
C HIS A 156 -13.39 17.51 -3.31
N ASP A 157 -13.87 18.76 -3.42
CA ASP A 157 -13.38 19.88 -2.61
C ASP A 157 -13.58 19.66 -1.11
N PHE A 158 -14.61 18.90 -0.72
CA PHE A 158 -14.82 18.50 0.66
C PHE A 158 -13.83 17.40 1.07
N GLY A 159 -13.65 16.37 0.24
CA GLY A 159 -12.64 15.34 0.45
C GLY A 159 -11.23 15.91 0.63
N ASP A 160 -10.86 16.91 -0.17
CA ASP A 160 -9.58 17.61 -0.07
C ASP A 160 -9.39 18.31 1.28
N ARG A 161 -10.46 18.91 1.83
CA ARG A 161 -10.43 19.52 3.17
C ARG A 161 -10.29 18.47 4.26
N VAL A 162 -10.97 17.33 4.12
CA VAL A 162 -10.84 16.18 5.04
C VAL A 162 -9.40 15.69 5.08
N LEU A 163 -8.78 15.47 3.92
CA LEU A 163 -7.39 15.01 3.84
C LEU A 163 -6.41 16.01 4.46
N LYS A 164 -6.58 17.31 4.20
CA LYS A 164 -5.76 18.37 4.81
C LYS A 164 -5.88 18.37 6.33
N MET A 165 -7.12 18.32 6.85
CA MET A 165 -7.39 18.26 8.29
C MET A 165 -6.75 17.02 8.94
N ILE A 166 -6.90 15.85 8.33
CA ILE A 166 -6.31 14.59 8.82
C ILE A 166 -4.79 14.70 8.89
N VAL A 167 -4.15 15.17 7.81
CA VAL A 167 -2.70 15.32 7.76
C VAL A 167 -2.18 16.31 8.79
N GLU A 168 -2.90 17.41 9.05
CA GLU A 168 -2.57 18.36 10.11
C GLU A 168 -2.63 17.72 11.50
N HIS A 169 -3.70 16.98 11.80
CA HIS A 169 -3.87 16.29 13.09
C HIS A 169 -2.80 15.22 13.32
N ILE A 170 -2.45 14.48 12.27
CA ILE A 170 -1.37 13.49 12.32
C ILE A 170 -0.04 14.20 12.58
N LYS A 171 0.33 15.21 11.77
CA LYS A 171 1.61 15.92 11.89
C LYS A 171 1.80 16.56 13.28
N ASN A 172 0.74 17.09 13.88
CA ASN A 172 0.79 17.67 15.22
C ASN A 172 1.07 16.63 16.32
N SER A 173 0.85 15.35 16.03
CA SER A 173 1.11 14.24 16.95
C SER A 173 2.47 13.56 16.71
N LEU A 174 3.20 13.95 15.65
CA LEU A 174 4.46 13.34 15.23
C LEU A 174 5.69 14.16 15.64
N ARG A 175 6.82 13.49 15.86
CA ARG A 175 8.12 14.11 16.15
C ARG A 175 8.79 14.55 14.84
N ASN A 176 9.77 15.45 14.91
CA ASN A 176 10.49 15.96 13.72
C ASN A 176 11.18 14.86 12.88
N GLN A 177 11.58 13.75 13.50
CA GLN A 177 12.23 12.61 12.83
C GLN A 177 11.23 11.66 12.18
N ASP A 178 9.97 11.69 12.61
CA ASP A 178 8.91 10.83 12.07
C ASP A 178 8.49 11.36 10.70
N LYS A 179 8.11 10.46 9.79
CA LYS A 179 7.75 10.81 8.42
C LYS A 179 6.34 10.34 8.13
N LEU A 180 5.47 11.29 7.78
CA LEU A 180 4.14 11.02 7.24
C LEU A 180 4.21 11.06 5.71
N ILE A 181 3.78 9.97 5.09
CA ILE A 181 3.77 9.80 3.65
C ILE A 181 2.33 9.56 3.20
N ARG A 182 1.87 10.30 2.19
CA ARG A 182 0.66 9.98 1.44
C ARG A 182 1.02 8.99 0.35
N TYR A 183 0.64 7.74 0.56
CA TYR A 183 0.99 6.63 -0.32
C TYR A 183 -0.01 6.48 -1.47
N GLY A 184 -1.29 6.72 -1.18
CA GLY A 184 -2.40 6.67 -2.13
C GLY A 184 -3.31 7.90 -2.04
N GLY A 185 -4.54 7.77 -2.53
CA GLY A 185 -5.53 8.86 -2.46
C GLY A 185 -5.87 9.24 -1.02
N ASP A 186 -6.30 8.24 -0.25
CA ASP A 186 -6.73 8.26 1.15
C ASP A 186 -5.86 7.38 2.07
N GLU A 187 -4.80 6.80 1.51
CA GLU A 187 -3.87 5.91 2.19
C GLU A 187 -2.59 6.65 2.62
N PHE A 188 -2.18 6.43 3.87
CA PHE A 188 -1.01 7.06 4.46
C PHE A 188 -0.10 6.03 5.12
N ILE A 189 1.21 6.28 5.06
CA ILE A 189 2.22 5.53 5.80
C ILE A 189 2.85 6.48 6.82
N ILE A 190 3.03 6.00 8.05
CA ILE A 190 3.87 6.68 9.04
C ILE A 190 5.10 5.81 9.32
N TYR A 191 6.26 6.43 9.14
CA TYR A 191 7.56 5.87 9.50
C TYR A 191 8.07 6.54 10.77
N LEU A 192 8.19 5.77 11.85
CA LEU A 192 8.64 6.24 13.17
C LEU A 192 9.94 5.54 13.58
N PRO A 193 11.11 6.12 13.27
CA PRO A 193 12.39 5.52 13.66
C PRO A 193 12.58 5.57 15.17
N ASN A 194 13.25 4.54 15.73
CA ASN A 194 13.61 4.46 17.14
C ASN A 194 12.44 4.78 18.08
N ILE A 195 11.33 4.07 17.91
CA ILE A 195 10.15 4.18 18.77
C ILE A 195 9.91 2.86 19.50
N GLU A 196 9.44 2.95 20.73
CA GLU A 196 8.98 1.78 21.49
C GLU A 196 7.54 1.43 21.13
N LYS A 197 7.17 0.16 21.29
CA LYS A 197 5.87 -0.36 20.84
C LYS A 197 4.70 0.31 21.57
N GLU A 198 4.84 0.53 22.88
CA GLU A 198 3.81 1.15 23.73
C GLU A 198 3.56 2.61 23.33
N ASP A 199 4.64 3.36 23.06
CA ASP A 199 4.56 4.76 22.63
C ASP A 199 3.91 4.88 21.25
N LEU A 200 4.28 3.99 20.32
CA LEU A 200 3.69 3.92 19.00
C LEU A 200 2.17 3.73 19.08
N TYR A 201 1.74 2.77 19.90
CA TYR A 201 0.32 2.49 20.09
C TYR A 201 -0.42 3.69 20.69
N LEU A 202 0.15 4.35 21.69
CA LEU A 202 -0.45 5.53 22.34
C LEU A 202 -0.58 6.72 21.37
N ILE A 203 0.46 7.00 20.59
CA ILE A 203 0.43 8.05 19.55
C ILE A 203 -0.71 7.78 18.57
N MET A 204 -0.83 6.54 18.11
CA MET A 204 -1.86 6.17 17.15
C MET A 204 -3.28 6.24 17.74
N GLN A 205 -3.48 5.83 18.99
CA GLN A 205 -4.77 6.00 19.66
C GLN A 205 -5.18 7.47 19.76
N ASN A 206 -4.23 8.34 20.11
CA ASN A 206 -4.48 9.78 20.19
C ASN A 206 -4.81 10.37 18.82
N ILE A 207 -4.10 9.98 17.77
CA ILE A 207 -4.37 10.40 16.40
C ILE A 207 -5.81 10.03 15.99
N LEU A 208 -6.20 8.76 16.13
CA LEU A 208 -7.54 8.31 15.75
C LEU A 208 -8.64 9.02 16.54
N LYS A 209 -8.44 9.17 17.87
CA LYS A 209 -9.39 9.87 18.73
C LYS A 209 -9.55 11.34 18.34
N ASN A 210 -8.45 12.02 18.05
CA ASN A 210 -8.46 13.43 17.66
C ASN A 210 -9.15 13.62 16.32
N ILE A 211 -8.88 12.75 15.34
CA ILE A 211 -9.55 12.79 14.03
C ILE A 211 -11.04 12.50 14.16
N HIS A 212 -11.43 11.57 15.04
CA HIS A 212 -12.83 11.23 15.27
C HIS A 212 -13.65 12.38 15.87
N HIS A 213 -13.02 13.24 16.66
CA HIS A 213 -13.64 14.42 17.25
C HIS A 213 -13.41 15.70 16.43
N ALA A 214 -12.66 15.62 15.33
CA ALA A 214 -12.39 16.77 14.48
C ALA A 214 -13.66 17.18 13.73
N THR A 215 -13.85 18.49 13.57
CA THR A 215 -14.99 19.06 12.84
C THR A 215 -14.49 19.99 11.75
N ILE A 216 -15.20 19.98 10.61
CA ILE A 216 -14.93 20.90 9.50
C ILE A 216 -16.03 21.97 9.52
N LYS A 217 -15.63 23.24 9.49
CA LYS A 217 -16.57 24.38 9.47
C LYS A 217 -17.56 24.23 8.30
N GLY A 218 -18.86 24.23 8.61
CA GLY A 218 -19.94 24.00 7.65
C GLY A 218 -20.41 22.55 7.53
N TYR A 219 -19.72 21.59 8.17
CA TYR A 219 -20.03 20.16 8.16
C TYR A 219 -19.85 19.55 9.56
N GLU A 220 -20.36 20.23 10.58
CA GLU A 220 -20.14 19.91 12.00
C GLU A 220 -20.78 18.59 12.44
N SER A 221 -21.74 18.07 11.67
CA SER A 221 -22.42 16.79 11.93
C SER A 221 -21.72 15.56 11.35
N VAL A 222 -20.66 15.75 10.55
CA VAL A 222 -19.94 14.63 9.92
C VAL A 222 -18.81 14.18 10.85
N GLN A 223 -18.84 12.91 11.24
CA GLN A 223 -17.75 12.28 11.99
C GLN A 223 -16.82 11.55 11.04
N PHE A 224 -15.53 11.77 11.22
CA PHE A 224 -14.49 11.11 10.43
C PHE A 224 -13.94 9.92 11.22
N SER A 225 -13.47 8.90 10.52
CA SER A 225 -12.73 7.83 11.15
C SER A 225 -11.64 7.31 10.24
N MET A 226 -10.63 6.72 10.86
CA MET A 226 -9.53 6.08 10.15
C MET A 226 -9.24 4.73 10.79
N SER A 227 -8.83 3.79 9.96
CA SER A 227 -8.34 2.49 10.38
C SER A 227 -6.82 2.46 10.27
N ALA A 228 -6.14 1.73 11.16
CA ALA A 228 -4.69 1.63 11.18
C ALA A 228 -4.21 0.20 11.38
N GLY A 229 -3.22 -0.23 10.60
CA GLY A 229 -2.40 -1.41 10.86
C GLY A 229 -1.01 -0.99 11.34
N ILE A 230 -0.55 -1.57 12.46
CA ILE A 230 0.71 -1.18 13.11
C ILE A 230 1.62 -2.40 13.30
N THR A 231 2.88 -2.25 12.92
CA THR A 231 3.93 -3.27 13.09
C THR A 231 5.21 -2.63 13.63
N MET A 232 5.96 -3.42 14.42
CA MET A 232 7.30 -3.06 14.86
C MET A 232 8.30 -3.81 14.00
N TYR A 233 9.08 -3.06 13.24
CA TYR A 233 10.07 -3.66 12.37
C TYR A 233 11.46 -3.60 13.01
N GLN A 234 12.10 -4.77 13.13
CA GLN A 234 13.43 -4.95 13.73
C GLN A 234 14.46 -5.54 12.75
N THR A 235 14.04 -6.37 11.79
CA THR A 235 14.91 -7.09 10.84
C THR A 235 14.19 -7.28 9.49
N GLY A 236 14.90 -7.19 8.34
CA GLY A 236 14.33 -7.36 6.98
C GLY A 236 14.47 -6.12 6.07
N THR A 237 13.40 -5.66 5.42
CA THR A 237 13.29 -4.31 4.83
C THR A 237 12.00 -3.59 5.25
N ILE A 238 11.97 -2.24 5.16
CA ILE A 238 10.72 -1.49 5.42
C ILE A 238 9.59 -1.87 4.45
N GLU A 239 9.88 -2.33 3.23
CA GLU A 239 8.88 -2.86 2.30
C GLU A 239 8.10 -4.05 2.88
N GLU A 240 8.79 -4.99 3.54
CA GLU A 240 8.18 -6.14 4.19
C GLU A 240 7.29 -5.69 5.36
N ALA A 241 7.77 -4.73 6.15
CA ALA A 241 7.00 -4.14 7.26
C ALA A 241 5.74 -3.43 6.77
N VAL A 242 5.84 -2.64 5.70
CA VAL A 242 4.67 -1.98 5.09
C VAL A 242 3.66 -3.01 4.59
N SER A 243 4.13 -4.11 4.00
CA SER A 243 3.26 -5.21 3.55
C SER A 243 2.52 -5.87 4.72
N LEU A 244 3.19 -6.09 5.84
CA LEU A 244 2.55 -6.59 7.07
C LEU A 244 1.56 -5.57 7.66
N ALA A 245 1.93 -4.29 7.72
CA ALA A 245 1.04 -3.23 8.19
C ALA A 245 -0.22 -3.10 7.34
N ASP A 246 -0.11 -3.27 6.01
CA ASP A 246 -1.25 -3.30 5.10
C ASP A 246 -2.19 -4.48 5.40
N HIS A 247 -1.62 -5.66 5.62
CA HIS A 247 -2.40 -6.83 6.04
C HIS A 247 -3.14 -6.59 7.38
N LEU A 248 -2.50 -5.94 8.35
CA LEU A 248 -3.12 -5.57 9.62
C LEU A 248 -4.21 -4.49 9.44
N LEU A 249 -3.98 -3.49 8.58
CA LEU A 249 -4.94 -2.45 8.25
C LEU A 249 -6.22 -3.05 7.65
N TYR A 250 -6.07 -4.06 6.81
CA TYR A 250 -7.21 -4.76 6.24
C TYR A 250 -8.15 -5.31 7.33
N HIS A 251 -7.61 -5.87 8.43
CA HIS A 251 -8.43 -6.33 9.55
C HIS A 251 -9.09 -5.16 10.29
N ALA A 252 -8.37 -4.05 10.46
CA ALA A 252 -8.92 -2.84 11.05
C ALA A 252 -10.12 -2.29 10.25
N LYS A 253 -10.04 -2.24 8.91
CA LYS A 253 -11.12 -1.75 8.04
C LYS A 253 -12.44 -2.51 8.19
N ARG A 254 -12.44 -3.74 8.71
CA ARG A 254 -13.68 -4.50 8.98
C ARG A 254 -14.45 -3.97 10.18
N LYS A 255 -13.75 -3.40 11.16
CA LYS A 255 -14.36 -2.81 12.36
C LYS A 255 -14.50 -1.29 12.24
N LYS A 256 -13.63 -0.66 11.44
CA LYS A 256 -13.48 0.80 11.29
C LYS A 256 -13.06 1.46 12.60
N ASN A 257 -12.45 2.64 12.50
CA ASN A 257 -12.04 3.44 13.64
C ASN A 257 -11.21 2.66 14.70
N CYS A 258 -10.32 1.77 14.27
CA CYS A 258 -9.54 0.95 15.18
C CYS A 258 -8.11 0.71 14.70
N ILE A 259 -7.27 0.32 15.66
CA ILE A 259 -5.90 -0.10 15.44
C ILE A 259 -5.85 -1.63 15.46
N PHE A 260 -5.11 -2.21 14.54
CA PHE A 260 -4.72 -3.62 14.59
C PHE A 260 -3.21 -3.75 14.66
N THR A 261 -2.73 -4.59 15.57
CA THR A 261 -1.31 -4.86 15.77
C THR A 261 -0.98 -6.32 15.47
N GLU A 262 0.31 -6.65 15.44
CA GLU A 262 0.78 -8.04 15.41
C GLU A 262 0.28 -8.85 16.61
N LEU A 263 0.12 -8.23 17.78
CA LEU A 263 -0.44 -8.91 18.96
C LEU A 263 -1.92 -9.16 18.79
N ASP A 264 -2.66 -8.26 18.12
CA ASP A 264 -4.04 -8.55 17.75
C ASP A 264 -4.07 -9.69 16.74
N HIS A 265 -3.24 -9.66 15.70
CA HIS A 265 -3.14 -10.75 14.74
C HIS A 265 -2.78 -12.08 15.42
N GLN A 266 -1.81 -12.07 16.35
CA GLN A 266 -1.43 -13.20 17.20
C GLN A 266 -2.55 -13.61 18.15
N TYR A 267 -3.32 -12.68 18.71
CA TYR A 267 -4.45 -12.95 19.58
C TYR A 267 -5.67 -13.49 18.81
N TYR A 268 -5.86 -13.06 17.56
CA TYR A 268 -6.84 -13.60 16.61
C TYR A 268 -6.39 -14.94 16.02
N SER A 269 -5.08 -15.23 15.98
CA SER A 269 -4.54 -16.55 15.62
C SER A 269 -4.46 -17.51 16.81
N ASP A 270 -4.21 -17.02 18.04
CA ASP A 270 -4.06 -17.80 19.28
C ASP A 270 -5.41 -18.07 19.95
N ARG A 271 -6.45 -17.26 19.67
CA ARG A 271 -7.84 -17.73 19.76
C ARG A 271 -8.09 -18.67 18.59
N ASN A 272 -7.58 -19.90 18.73
CA ASN A 272 -8.01 -21.08 17.98
C ASN A 272 -9.50 -21.37 18.25
N ASP A 273 -10.35 -20.53 17.67
CA ASP A 273 -11.76 -20.79 17.40
C ASP A 273 -12.18 -20.21 16.03
N THR A 274 -11.26 -19.59 15.27
CA THR A 274 -11.58 -18.96 13.98
C THR A 274 -10.58 -19.18 12.84
N LYS A 275 -9.56 -20.06 12.95
CA LYS A 275 -8.89 -20.54 11.74
C LYS A 275 -9.95 -21.32 10.96
N GLN A 276 -10.29 -20.79 9.80
CA GLN A 276 -11.34 -21.36 8.96
C GLN A 276 -10.81 -22.66 8.37
N THR A 277 -11.58 -23.73 8.52
CA THR A 277 -11.19 -25.05 8.02
C THR A 277 -11.48 -25.13 6.52
N ILE A 278 -10.47 -25.48 5.74
CA ILE A 278 -10.59 -25.77 4.32
C ILE A 278 -10.42 -27.27 4.13
N LEU A 279 -11.33 -27.88 3.38
CA LEU A 279 -11.21 -29.26 2.95
C LEU A 279 -10.62 -29.28 1.53
N ILE A 280 -9.44 -29.89 1.37
CA ILE A 280 -8.78 -30.11 0.08
C ILE A 280 -9.10 -31.53 -0.37
N VAL A 281 -9.75 -31.66 -1.52
CA VAL A 281 -10.21 -32.95 -2.08
C VAL A 281 -9.57 -33.14 -3.45
N ASP A 282 -8.58 -34.03 -3.52
CA ASP A 282 -7.80 -34.29 -4.73
C ASP A 282 -7.18 -35.69 -4.59
N ASP A 283 -7.27 -36.51 -5.64
CA ASP A 283 -6.70 -37.86 -5.62
C ASP A 283 -5.16 -37.84 -5.68
N SER A 284 -4.57 -36.76 -6.20
CA SER A 284 -3.13 -36.57 -6.31
C SER A 284 -2.50 -36.00 -5.04
N GLU A 285 -1.62 -36.79 -4.41
CA GLU A 285 -0.82 -36.36 -3.24
C GLU A 285 -0.01 -35.10 -3.51
N LEU A 286 0.57 -34.98 -4.72
CA LEU A 286 1.37 -33.81 -5.09
C LEU A 286 0.54 -32.53 -5.13
N ASN A 287 -0.69 -32.59 -5.64
CA ASN A 287 -1.57 -31.43 -5.66
C ASN A 287 -2.00 -31.02 -4.25
N ARG A 288 -2.36 -31.99 -3.41
CA ARG A 288 -2.70 -31.71 -2.01
C ARG A 288 -1.53 -31.08 -1.27
N ALA A 289 -0.31 -31.59 -1.45
CA ALA A 289 0.89 -31.03 -0.83
C ALA A 289 1.16 -29.58 -1.26
N ILE A 290 0.96 -29.25 -2.55
CA ILE A 290 1.10 -27.86 -3.03
C ILE A 290 0.05 -26.95 -2.39
N LEU A 291 -1.22 -27.35 -2.44
CA LEU A 291 -2.31 -26.56 -1.87
C LEU A 291 -2.17 -26.42 -0.35
N TYR A 292 -1.68 -27.46 0.31
CA TYR A 292 -1.36 -27.45 1.72
C TYR A 292 -0.29 -26.40 2.04
N GLU A 293 0.82 -26.41 1.30
CA GLU A 293 1.91 -25.46 1.51
C GLU A 293 1.46 -24.01 1.29
N VAL A 294 0.55 -23.77 0.33
CA VAL A 294 0.03 -22.43 0.01
C VAL A 294 -0.92 -21.90 1.10
N LEU A 295 -1.61 -22.76 1.84
CA LEU A 295 -2.73 -22.36 2.71
C LEU A 295 -2.50 -22.63 4.21
N LYS A 296 -1.50 -23.43 4.59
CA LYS A 296 -1.28 -23.90 5.98
C LYS A 296 -1.06 -22.78 7.00
N ASP A 297 -0.50 -21.64 6.58
CA ASP A 297 -0.14 -20.58 7.51
C ASP A 297 -1.39 -19.88 8.07
N ASP A 298 -2.44 -19.73 7.25
CA ASP A 298 -3.64 -18.98 7.59
C ASP A 298 -4.88 -19.83 7.87
N PHE A 299 -4.92 -21.10 7.42
CA PHE A 299 -6.10 -21.95 7.50
C PHE A 299 -5.83 -23.29 8.21
N TYR A 300 -6.89 -23.93 8.73
CA TYR A 300 -6.83 -25.35 9.08
C TYR A 300 -7.16 -26.17 7.86
N LEU A 301 -6.36 -27.19 7.59
CA LEU A 301 -6.51 -27.98 6.37
C LEU A 301 -6.90 -29.41 6.74
N LEU A 302 -8.01 -29.85 6.14
CA LEU A 302 -8.39 -31.25 6.05
C LEU A 302 -8.07 -31.71 4.62
N GLU A 303 -7.63 -32.96 4.49
CA GLU A 303 -7.31 -33.56 3.19
C GLU A 303 -8.18 -34.79 2.98
N ALA A 304 -8.78 -34.89 1.81
CA ALA A 304 -9.51 -36.06 1.34
C ALA A 304 -8.94 -36.50 -0.02
N THR A 305 -8.90 -37.81 -0.21
CA THR A 305 -8.28 -38.43 -1.39
C THR A 305 -9.29 -38.82 -2.47
N ASN A 306 -10.59 -38.73 -2.18
CA ASN A 306 -11.68 -39.09 -3.09
C ASN A 306 -13.00 -38.43 -2.66
N GLY A 307 -14.03 -38.54 -3.51
CA GLY A 307 -15.35 -37.97 -3.25
C GLY A 307 -16.09 -38.60 -2.05
N GLN A 308 -15.84 -39.87 -1.73
CA GLN A 308 -16.47 -40.53 -0.58
C GLN A 308 -15.93 -39.98 0.75
N GLU A 309 -14.61 -39.83 0.88
CA GLU A 309 -13.99 -39.19 2.04
C GLU A 309 -14.45 -37.75 2.19
N CYS A 310 -14.60 -37.01 1.08
CA CYS A 310 -15.16 -35.66 1.11
C CYS A 310 -16.55 -35.62 1.75
N ILE A 311 -17.45 -36.50 1.31
CA ILE A 311 -18.81 -36.61 1.86
C ILE A 311 -18.77 -36.95 3.36
N ASP A 312 -17.87 -37.84 3.77
CA ASP A 312 -17.74 -38.25 5.17
C ASP A 312 -17.20 -37.10 6.04
N TYR A 313 -16.24 -36.32 5.55
CA TYR A 313 -15.78 -35.09 6.20
C TYR A 313 -16.90 -34.05 6.32
N ILE A 314 -17.70 -33.84 5.26
CA ILE A 314 -18.84 -32.92 5.31
C ILE A 314 -19.86 -33.37 6.38
N LYS A 315 -20.19 -34.66 6.43
CA LYS A 315 -21.10 -35.20 7.46
C LYS A 315 -20.55 -35.06 8.87
N GLN A 316 -19.25 -35.25 9.04
CA GLN A 316 -18.60 -35.20 10.35
C GLN A 316 -18.44 -33.77 10.88
N TYR A 317 -18.00 -32.84 10.04
CA TYR A 317 -17.63 -31.48 10.45
C TYR A 317 -18.67 -30.42 10.09
N GLY A 318 -19.54 -30.68 9.11
CA GLY A 318 -20.61 -29.79 8.67
C GLY A 318 -20.12 -28.37 8.43
N SER A 319 -20.83 -27.39 9.00
CA SER A 319 -20.49 -25.96 8.92
C SER A 319 -19.18 -25.56 9.63
N GLY A 320 -18.48 -26.51 10.26
CA GLY A 320 -17.10 -26.33 10.70
C GLY A 320 -16.12 -26.22 9.52
N ILE A 321 -16.50 -26.75 8.36
CA ILE A 321 -15.79 -26.51 7.09
C ILE A 321 -16.27 -25.19 6.51
N SER A 322 -15.31 -24.31 6.20
CA SER A 322 -15.58 -22.96 5.67
C SER A 322 -15.49 -22.89 4.15
N LEU A 323 -14.78 -23.82 3.52
CA LEU A 323 -14.63 -23.91 2.05
C LEU A 323 -14.14 -25.29 1.65
N ILE A 324 -14.55 -25.76 0.48
CA ILE A 324 -14.04 -26.99 -0.14
C ILE A 324 -13.31 -26.65 -1.43
N LEU A 325 -12.06 -27.12 -1.56
CA LEU A 325 -11.32 -27.18 -2.81
C LEU A 325 -11.51 -28.58 -3.39
N LEU A 326 -12.22 -28.70 -4.50
CA LEU A 326 -12.69 -29.99 -5.02
C LEU A 326 -12.17 -30.26 -6.43
N ASP A 327 -11.35 -31.29 -6.60
CA ASP A 327 -11.01 -31.79 -7.94
C ASP A 327 -12.27 -32.32 -8.63
N ILE A 328 -12.40 -32.00 -9.92
CA ILE A 328 -13.49 -32.49 -10.75
C ILE A 328 -13.29 -33.97 -11.08
N ILE A 329 -12.05 -34.39 -11.33
CA ILE A 329 -11.75 -35.72 -11.82
C ILE A 329 -11.16 -36.55 -10.68
N MET A 330 -11.93 -37.50 -10.16
CA MET A 330 -11.51 -38.41 -9.10
C MET A 330 -12.10 -39.81 -9.35
N PRO A 331 -11.48 -40.88 -8.83
CA PRO A 331 -12.02 -42.23 -8.96
C PRO A 331 -13.30 -42.41 -8.14
N GLU A 332 -14.16 -43.32 -8.62
CA GLU A 332 -15.45 -43.72 -8.02
C GLU A 332 -16.47 -42.60 -7.97
N ILE A 333 -16.31 -41.64 -7.06
CA ILE A 333 -17.19 -40.47 -6.89
C ILE A 333 -16.41 -39.23 -7.33
N ASP A 334 -16.84 -38.63 -8.44
CA ASP A 334 -16.18 -37.46 -9.02
C ASP A 334 -16.65 -36.14 -8.37
N GLY A 335 -16.02 -35.02 -8.71
CA GLY A 335 -16.36 -33.72 -8.12
C GLY A 335 -17.77 -33.22 -8.49
N PHE A 336 -18.33 -33.65 -9.62
CA PHE A 336 -19.71 -33.31 -9.98
C PHE A 336 -20.72 -34.14 -9.18
N ASP A 337 -20.42 -35.41 -8.92
CA ASP A 337 -21.25 -36.26 -8.07
C ASP A 337 -21.30 -35.73 -6.63
N VAL A 338 -20.16 -35.27 -6.09
CA VAL A 338 -20.10 -34.60 -4.78
C VAL A 338 -20.94 -33.32 -4.78
N LEU A 339 -20.80 -32.45 -5.79
CA LEU A 339 -21.60 -31.23 -5.90
C LEU A 339 -23.11 -31.52 -5.97
N GLN A 340 -23.50 -32.53 -6.75
CA GLN A 340 -24.90 -32.93 -6.88
C GLN A 340 -25.46 -33.42 -5.54
N TRP A 341 -24.69 -34.21 -4.80
CA TRP A 341 -25.05 -34.65 -3.46
C TRP A 341 -25.17 -33.47 -2.48
N MET A 342 -24.20 -32.54 -2.50
CA MET A 342 -24.24 -31.35 -1.65
C MET A 342 -25.46 -30.46 -1.93
N GLU A 343 -25.86 -30.32 -3.19
CA GLU A 343 -27.08 -29.57 -3.56
C GLU A 343 -28.35 -30.27 -3.03
N GLN A 344 -28.45 -31.60 -3.18
CA GLN A 344 -29.60 -32.38 -2.70
C GLN A 344 -29.77 -32.29 -1.18
N GLU A 345 -28.67 -32.32 -0.44
CA GLU A 345 -28.63 -32.20 1.02
C GLU A 345 -28.53 -30.74 1.51
N LYS A 346 -28.56 -29.76 0.59
CA LYS A 346 -28.48 -28.31 0.84
C LYS A 346 -27.20 -27.82 1.55
N TRP A 347 -26.10 -28.55 1.43
CA TRP A 347 -24.80 -28.13 1.95
C TRP A 347 -24.21 -26.92 1.20
N LEU A 348 -24.57 -26.71 -0.08
CA LEU A 348 -24.06 -25.59 -0.88
C LEU A 348 -24.54 -24.20 -0.39
N ASP A 349 -25.63 -24.16 0.38
CA ASP A 349 -26.10 -22.93 1.04
C ASP A 349 -25.13 -22.47 2.14
N ASP A 350 -24.46 -23.42 2.80
CA ASP A 350 -23.62 -23.18 3.97
C ASP A 350 -22.12 -23.23 3.68
N ILE A 351 -21.69 -24.12 2.77
CA ILE A 351 -20.29 -24.40 2.48
C ILE A 351 -19.98 -24.11 1.01
N PRO A 352 -19.20 -23.06 0.70
CA PRO A 352 -18.80 -22.78 -0.67
C PRO A 352 -17.82 -23.82 -1.21
N VAL A 353 -17.94 -24.11 -2.51
CA VAL A 353 -17.06 -25.05 -3.22
C VAL A 353 -16.34 -24.32 -4.35
N ILE A 354 -15.02 -24.46 -4.40
CA ILE A 354 -14.20 -24.04 -5.54
C ILE A 354 -13.74 -25.30 -6.28
N LEU A 355 -14.08 -25.40 -7.55
CA LEU A 355 -13.66 -26.53 -8.39
C LEU A 355 -12.22 -26.37 -8.86
N ILE A 356 -11.45 -27.45 -8.83
CA ILE A 356 -10.12 -27.53 -9.43
C ILE A 356 -10.24 -28.30 -10.74
N SER A 357 -9.78 -27.70 -11.84
CA SER A 357 -9.83 -28.34 -13.15
C SER A 357 -8.50 -28.28 -13.88
N SER A 358 -8.18 -29.39 -14.54
CA SER A 358 -7.06 -29.49 -15.49
C SER A 358 -7.47 -29.14 -16.93
N GLU A 359 -8.78 -29.04 -17.23
CA GLU A 359 -9.29 -28.79 -18.57
C GLU A 359 -9.88 -27.37 -18.73
N ASP A 360 -9.51 -26.70 -19.82
CA ASP A 360 -9.99 -25.36 -20.20
C ASP A 360 -11.37 -25.35 -20.88
N SER A 361 -12.08 -26.47 -20.91
CA SER A 361 -13.31 -26.51 -21.68
C SER A 361 -14.37 -25.63 -21.00
N ALA A 362 -14.81 -24.57 -21.69
CA ALA A 362 -15.84 -23.66 -21.20
C ALA A 362 -17.11 -24.41 -20.76
N ASN A 363 -17.36 -25.58 -21.33
CA ASN A 363 -18.46 -26.47 -20.97
C ASN A 363 -18.34 -27.03 -19.54
N ILE A 364 -17.15 -27.44 -19.10
CA ILE A 364 -16.92 -27.98 -17.74
C ILE A 364 -17.09 -26.86 -16.71
N ILE A 365 -16.54 -25.69 -16.99
CA ILE A 365 -16.66 -24.52 -16.10
C ILE A 365 -18.12 -24.09 -15.98
N ASN A 366 -18.83 -23.96 -17.11
CA ASN A 366 -20.25 -23.60 -17.12
C ASN A 366 -21.10 -24.64 -16.38
N LYS A 367 -20.82 -25.95 -16.57
CA LYS A 367 -21.49 -27.02 -15.84
C LYS A 367 -21.28 -26.88 -14.33
N GLY A 368 -20.06 -26.60 -13.88
CA GLY A 368 -19.74 -26.38 -12.47
C GLY A 368 -20.54 -25.25 -11.84
N PHE A 369 -20.61 -24.09 -12.51
CA PHE A 369 -21.42 -22.96 -12.01
C PHE A 369 -22.92 -23.26 -11.98
N VAL A 370 -23.44 -23.95 -12.99
CA VAL A 370 -24.86 -24.38 -13.01
C VAL A 370 -25.17 -25.34 -11.87
N MET A 371 -24.19 -26.13 -11.43
CA MET A 371 -24.30 -27.06 -10.30
C MET A 371 -24.00 -26.41 -8.94
N GLY A 372 -23.85 -25.08 -8.87
CA GLY A 372 -23.73 -24.35 -7.61
C GLY A 372 -22.30 -24.12 -7.11
N ALA A 373 -21.26 -24.44 -7.90
CA ALA A 373 -19.88 -24.09 -7.53
C ALA A 373 -19.71 -22.56 -7.41
N SER A 374 -18.99 -22.12 -6.38
CA SER A 374 -18.77 -20.70 -6.09
C SER A 374 -17.68 -20.08 -6.97
N ASP A 375 -16.67 -20.86 -7.35
CA ASP A 375 -15.56 -20.43 -8.22
C ASP A 375 -14.83 -21.64 -8.82
N TYR A 376 -13.82 -21.39 -9.65
CA TYR A 376 -12.91 -22.40 -10.16
C TYR A 376 -11.43 -21.97 -10.15
N ILE A 377 -10.55 -22.95 -10.01
CA ILE A 377 -9.09 -22.83 -10.09
C ILE A 377 -8.60 -23.75 -11.20
N LYS A 378 -7.81 -23.18 -12.10
CA LYS A 378 -7.19 -23.91 -13.20
C LYS A 378 -5.80 -24.42 -12.81
N ARG A 379 -5.45 -25.62 -13.24
CA ARG A 379 -4.06 -26.13 -13.19
C ARG A 379 -3.24 -25.67 -14.42
N PRO A 380 -1.93 -25.38 -14.27
CA PRO A 380 -1.13 -25.45 -13.05
C PRO A 380 -1.44 -24.32 -12.04
N PHE A 381 -1.22 -24.58 -10.76
CA PHE A 381 -1.55 -23.63 -9.68
C PHE A 381 -0.61 -22.42 -9.67
N ASP A 382 -1.18 -21.22 -9.78
CA ASP A 382 -0.52 -19.99 -9.32
C ASP A 382 -0.92 -19.77 -7.85
N TYR A 383 0.04 -19.94 -6.94
CA TYR A 383 -0.17 -19.85 -5.49
C TYR A 383 -0.84 -18.53 -5.06
N ARG A 384 -0.55 -17.41 -5.73
CA ARG A 384 -1.16 -16.11 -5.42
C ARG A 384 -2.62 -16.08 -5.81
N ILE A 385 -2.95 -16.70 -6.94
CA ILE A 385 -4.34 -16.78 -7.43
C ILE A 385 -5.16 -17.72 -6.54
N VAL A 386 -4.61 -18.89 -6.19
CA VAL A 386 -5.26 -19.86 -5.29
C VAL A 386 -5.63 -19.19 -3.97
N TYR A 387 -4.63 -18.61 -3.30
CA TYR A 387 -4.83 -17.93 -2.02
C TYR A 387 -5.90 -16.84 -2.13
N ARG A 388 -5.80 -15.97 -3.14
CA ARG A 388 -6.74 -14.85 -3.33
C ARG A 388 -8.18 -15.33 -3.57
N ARG A 389 -8.38 -16.40 -4.34
CA ARG A 389 -9.71 -16.96 -4.62
C ARG A 389 -10.33 -17.57 -3.37
N VAL A 390 -9.59 -18.44 -2.68
CA VAL A 390 -9.99 -19.04 -1.40
C VAL A 390 -10.40 -17.95 -0.42
N TYR A 391 -9.53 -16.97 -0.23
CA TYR A 391 -9.74 -15.87 0.69
C TYR A 391 -11.00 -15.05 0.37
N ASN A 392 -11.20 -14.72 -0.91
CA ASN A 392 -12.34 -13.91 -1.35
C ASN A 392 -13.67 -14.63 -1.13
N ILE A 393 -13.75 -15.92 -1.45
CA ILE A 393 -14.96 -16.72 -1.29
C ILE A 393 -15.30 -16.89 0.20
N ILE A 394 -14.31 -17.27 1.01
CA ILE A 394 -14.50 -17.38 2.46
C ILE A 394 -14.99 -16.06 3.06
N LYS A 395 -14.40 -14.93 2.65
CA LYS A 395 -14.82 -13.60 3.10
C LYS A 395 -16.25 -13.27 2.67
N LEU A 396 -16.62 -13.61 1.44
CA LEU A 396 -17.96 -13.37 0.90
C LEU A 396 -19.02 -14.13 1.72
N TYR A 397 -18.80 -15.42 1.95
CA TYR A 397 -19.73 -16.28 2.70
C TYR A 397 -19.81 -15.88 4.19
N ALA A 398 -18.68 -15.50 4.80
CA ALA A 398 -18.69 -14.97 6.16
C ALA A 398 -19.53 -13.68 6.28
N LYS A 399 -19.52 -12.80 5.27
CA LYS A 399 -20.39 -11.60 5.24
C LYS A 399 -21.85 -11.97 5.07
N GLN A 400 -22.17 -12.91 4.18
CA GLN A 400 -23.55 -13.37 3.94
C GLN A 400 -24.16 -14.00 5.20
N LYS A 401 -23.41 -14.88 5.88
CA LYS A 401 -23.83 -15.50 7.15
C LYS A 401 -24.09 -14.46 8.22
N ARG A 402 -23.21 -13.45 8.36
CA ARG A 402 -23.42 -12.34 9.31
C ARG A 402 -24.68 -11.53 8.99
N LEU A 403 -24.97 -11.26 7.72
CA LEU A 403 -26.18 -10.53 7.31
C LEU A 403 -27.44 -11.34 7.64
N MET A 404 -27.43 -12.63 7.31
CA MET A 404 -28.49 -13.59 7.64
C MET A 404 -28.76 -13.65 9.14
N ASP A 405 -27.72 -13.71 9.97
CA ASP A 405 -27.86 -13.75 11.43
C ASP A 405 -28.44 -12.45 12.01
N LEU A 406 -28.10 -11.30 11.42
CA LEU A 406 -28.68 -10.00 11.81
C LEU A 406 -30.16 -9.93 11.44
N LEU A 407 -30.55 -10.43 10.27
CA LEU A 407 -31.94 -10.51 9.83
C LEU A 407 -32.76 -11.44 10.73
N LYS A 408 -32.23 -12.64 11.04
CA LYS A 408 -32.88 -13.58 11.98
C LYS A 408 -33.13 -12.91 13.34
N LYS A 409 -32.13 -12.22 13.89
CA LYS A 409 -32.26 -11.49 15.17
C LYS A 409 -33.23 -10.30 15.14
N GLN A 410 -33.48 -9.70 13.98
CA GLN A 410 -34.50 -8.66 13.82
C GLN A 410 -35.91 -9.24 13.71
N VAL A 411 -36.06 -10.37 13.01
CA VAL A 411 -37.34 -11.08 12.89
C VAL A 411 -37.77 -11.68 14.24
N GLU A 412 -36.83 -12.14 15.07
CA GLU A 412 -37.12 -12.65 16.42
C GLU A 412 -37.46 -11.54 17.45
N LYS A 413 -37.21 -10.27 17.12
CA LYS A 413 -37.51 -9.11 17.98
C LYS A 413 -38.83 -8.40 17.64
N ASN A 414 -39.47 -8.78 16.54
CA ASN A 414 -40.80 -8.34 16.12
C ASN A 414 -41.78 -9.50 16.32
#